data_AF-A0A1C5HL25-F1
#
_entry.id   AF-A0A1C5HL25-F1
#
_cell.length_a   1.000
_cell.length_b   1.000
_cell.length_c   1.000
_cell.angle_alpha   90.00
_cell.angle_beta   90.00
_cell.angle_gamma   90.00
#
_symmetry.space_group_name_H-M   'P 1'
#
loop_
_entity.id
_entity.type
_entity.pdbx_description
1 polymer ?
#
loop_
_entity_poly.entity_id
_entity_poly.type
_entity_poly.pdbx_seq_one_letter_code
_entity_poly.pdbx_strand_id
1 'polypeptide(L)' 'MGSVLPTLLLILAGVLVGGTWSLHRQGAPRGAVVITGLLAVLATIGGVLWLLPGEGS' A
#
# COMPACT_ATOMS: atom_id res chain seq x y z
N MET A 1 6.24 2.78 19.86
CA MET A 1 5.79 1.55 19.17
C MET A 1 6.85 1.19 18.14
N GLY A 2 7.42 -0.02 18.23
CA GLY A 2 8.58 -0.41 17.40
C GLY A 2 8.25 -0.42 15.90
N SER A 3 9.27 -0.21 15.07
CA SER A 3 9.24 -0.02 13.60
C SER A 3 8.56 -1.13 12.77
N VAL A 4 7.91 -2.10 13.42
CA VAL A 4 7.16 -3.20 12.85
C VAL A 4 5.99 -2.69 12.00
N LEU A 5 5.20 -1.75 12.51
CA LEU A 5 3.98 -1.29 11.83
C LEU A 5 4.25 -0.58 10.48
N PRO A 6 5.18 0.39 10.36
CA PRO A 6 5.52 0.96 9.05
C PRO A 6 6.15 -0.07 8.09
N THR A 7 6.92 -1.04 8.60
CA THR A 7 7.44 -2.14 7.79
C THR A 7 6.31 -2.99 7.21
N LEU A 8 5.30 -3.32 8.01
CA LEU A 8 4.11 -4.05 7.54
C LEU A 8 3.32 -3.26 6.50
N LEU A 9 3.16 -1.94 6.68
CA LEU A 9 2.48 -1.08 5.71
C LEU A 9 3.21 -1.04 4.37
N LEU A 10 4.55 -0.99 4.38
CA LEU A 10 5.37 -1.04 3.16
C LEU A 10 5.30 -2.40 2.46
N ILE A 11 5.34 -3.50 3.21
CA ILE A 11 5.14 -4.85 2.67
C ILE A 11 3.75 -4.94 2.02
N LEU A 12 2.72 -4.49 2.73
CA LEU A 12 1.35 -4.47 2.23
C LEU A 12 1.22 -3.60 0.97
N ALA A 13 1.87 -2.44 0.95
CA ALA A 13 1.91 -1.58 -0.23
C ALA A 13 2.50 -2.31 -1.44
N GLY A 14 3.64 -2.98 -1.29
CA GLY A 14 4.24 -3.79 -2.36
C GLY A 14 3.32 -4.91 -2.86
N VAL A 15 2.66 -5.62 -1.95
CA VAL A 15 1.68 -6.66 -2.28
C VAL A 15 0.48 -6.09 -3.02
N LEU A 16 -0.06 -4.95 -2.58
CA LEU A 16 -1.21 -4.30 -3.20
C LEU A 16 -0.86 -3.75 -4.60
N VAL A 17 0.34 -3.21 -4.81
CA VAL A 17 0.82 -2.79 -6.13
C VAL A 17 0.94 -3.99 -7.08
N GLY A 18 1.56 -5.08 -6.62
CA GLY A 18 1.66 -6.33 -7.39
C GLY A 18 0.30 -6.96 -7.69
N GLY A 19 -0.60 -6.96 -6.71
CA GLY A 19 -1.97 -7.44 -6.85
C GLY A 19 -2.79 -6.59 -7.83
N THR A 20 -2.65 -5.27 -7.78
CA THR A 20 -3.31 -4.35 -8.73
C THR A 20 -2.85 -4.58 -10.16
N TRP A 21 -1.53 -4.73 -10.38
CA TRP A 21 -0.98 -5.06 -11.69
C TRP A 21 -1.46 -6.42 -12.20
N SER A 22 -1.53 -7.42 -11.32
CA SER A 22 -2.05 -8.74 -11.62
C SER A 22 -3.53 -8.69 -12.03
N LEU A 23 -4.37 -7.97 -11.29
CA LEU A 23 -5.79 -7.76 -11.60
C LEU A 23 -5.97 -7.04 -12.94
N HIS A 24 -5.19 -5.99 -13.18
CA HIS A 24 -5.20 -5.26 -14.44
C HIS A 24 -4.87 -6.18 -15.62
N ARG A 25 -3.87 -7.05 -15.48
CA ARG A 25 -3.47 -8.00 -16.54
C ARG A 25 -4.49 -9.11 -16.75
N GLN A 26 -5.20 -9.52 -15.71
CA GLN A 26 -6.25 -10.54 -15.77
C GLN A 26 -7.57 -10.01 -16.35
N GLY A 27 -7.64 -8.72 -16.72
CA GLY A 27 -8.89 -8.11 -17.20
C GLY A 27 -9.97 -8.05 -16.12
N ALA A 28 -9.56 -8.00 -14.85
CA ALA A 28 -10.47 -7.89 -13.71
C ALA A 28 -11.39 -6.66 -13.85
N PRO A 29 -12.60 -6.69 -13.24
CA PRO A 29 -13.52 -5.57 -13.30
C PRO A 29 -12.84 -4.27 -12.85
N ARG A 30 -13.04 -3.20 -13.63
CA ARG A 30 -12.36 -1.90 -13.44
C ARG A 30 -12.48 -1.38 -12.02
N GLY A 31 -13.63 -1.58 -11.37
CA GLY A 31 -13.84 -1.18 -9.98
C GLY A 31 -12.87 -1.84 -8.99
N ALA A 32 -12.61 -3.14 -9.15
CA ALA A 32 -11.66 -3.86 -8.30
C ALA A 32 -10.24 -3.32 -8.46
N VAL A 33 -9.79 -3.13 -9.70
CA VAL A 33 -8.46 -2.56 -10.00
C VAL A 33 -8.29 -1.17 -9.38
N VAL A 34 -9.30 -0.30 -9.51
CA VAL A 34 -9.26 1.06 -8.98
C VAL A 34 -9.21 1.07 -7.44
N ILE A 35 -10.04 0.27 -6.78
CA ILE A 35 -10.07 0.19 -5.31
C ILE A 35 -8.74 -0.37 -4.78
N THR A 36 -8.22 -1.46 -5.34
CA THR A 36 -6.94 -2.03 -4.90
C THR A 36 -5.78 -1.07 -5.13
N GLY A 37 -5.78 -0.35 -6.25
CA GLY A 37 -4.80 0.70 -6.53
C GLY A 37 -4.85 1.86 -5.53
N LEU A 38 -6.05 2.34 -5.17
CA LEU A 38 -6.25 3.37 -4.15
C LEU A 38 -5.69 2.93 -2.78
N LEU A 39 -5.98 1.69 -2.38
CA LEU A 39 -5.45 1.14 -1.13
C LEU A 39 -3.92 1.03 -1.15
N ALA A 40 -3.33 0.64 -2.28
CA ALA A 40 -1.88 0.60 -2.45
C ALA A 40 -1.24 1.98 -2.23
N VAL A 41 -1.84 3.03 -2.79
CA VAL A 41 -1.38 4.42 -2.63
C VAL A 41 -1.46 4.85 -1.16
N LEU A 42 -2.59 4.62 -0.49
CA LEU A 42 -2.77 4.99 0.92
C LEU A 42 -1.77 4.25 1.83
N ALA A 43 -1.55 2.95 1.60
CA ALA A 43 -0.57 2.17 2.36
C ALA A 43 0.87 2.68 2.16
N THR A 44 1.21 3.07 0.93
CA THR A 44 2.53 3.66 0.62
C THR A 44 2.70 4.99 1.34
N ILE A 45 1.71 5.89 1.26
CA ILE A 45 1.76 7.20 1.91
C ILE A 45 1.84 7.04 3.44
N GLY A 46 0.98 6.21 4.03
CA GLY A 46 0.99 5.97 5.48
C GLY A 46 2.29 5.33 5.97
N GLY A 47 2.84 4.37 5.24
CA GLY A 47 4.12 3.75 5.55
C GLY A 47 5.29 4.74 5.45
N VAL A 48 5.32 5.58 4.42
CA VAL A 48 6.37 6.59 4.22
C VAL A 48 6.27 7.71 5.25
N LEU A 49 5.09 8.28 5.49
CA LEU A 49 4.88 9.36 6.47
C LEU A 49 5.29 8.91 7.87
N TRP A 50 4.99 7.67 8.26
CA TRP A 50 5.40 7.15 9.57
C TRP A 50 6.91 6.89 9.69
N LEU A 51 7.61 6.70 8.58
CA LEU A 51 9.07 6.61 8.57
C LEU A 51 9.76 7.98 8.60
N LEU A 52 9.03 9.10 8.41
CA LEU A 52 9.61 10.43 8.50
C LEU A 52 10.03 10.72 9.96
N PRO A 53 11.29 11.13 10.19
CA PRO A 53 11.75 11.52 11.52
C PRO A 53 11.03 12.80 11.97
N GLY A 54 10.00 12.67 12.80
CA GLY A 54 9.25 13.81 13.35
C GLY A 54 7.85 13.47 13.90
N GLU A 55 7.25 12.35 13.51
CA GLU A 55 5.83 12.08 13.78
C GLU A 55 5.57 10.72 14.46
N GLY A 56 6.61 10.14 15.07
CA GLY A 56 6.46 9.00 15.98
C GLY A 56 6.12 9.47 17.39
N SER A 57 4.84 9.77 17.65
CA SER A 57 4.30 9.99 19.01
C SER A 57 4.54 8.79 19.92
#